data_AF-A0A392PNJ8-F1
#
_entry.id   AF-A0A392PNJ8-F1
#
_cell.length_a   1.000
_cell.length_b   1.000
_cell.length_c   1.000
_cell.angle_alpha   90.00
_cell.angle_beta   90.00
_cell.angle_gamma   90.00
#
_symmetry.space_group_name_H-M   'P 1'
#
loop_
_entity.id
_entity.type
_entity.pdbx_description
1 polymer ?
#
loop_
_entity_poly.entity_id
_entity_poly.type
_entity_poly.pdbx_seq_one_letter_code
_entity_poly.pdbx_strand_id
1 'polypeptide(L)'
;MSGLHDVFHVSQLRKFISDPYKPLELESINLKSDLTYQPEPTRIVDRDVKSLRSKEIPIVKLEWEGSPDGEATWELESEMKKSYPHLFPCKF
;
A
#
# COMPACT_ATOMS: atom_id res chain seq x y z
N MET A 1 -55.66 -12.83 -16.14
CA MET A 1 -54.37 -12.46 -15.52
C MET A 1 -54.39 -12.94 -14.09
N SER A 2 -53.79 -14.10 -13.82
CA SER A 2 -53.68 -14.61 -12.45
C SER A 2 -52.54 -15.63 -12.41
N GLY A 3 -51.33 -15.13 -12.24
CA GLY A 3 -50.11 -15.96 -12.23
C GLY A 3 -49.00 -15.40 -11.34
N LEU A 4 -49.33 -14.50 -10.41
CA LEU A 4 -48.40 -14.04 -9.40
C LEU A 4 -48.85 -14.61 -8.06
N HIS A 5 -48.13 -15.61 -7.58
CA HIS A 5 -48.24 -16.05 -6.19
C HIS A 5 -47.32 -15.17 -5.35
N ASP A 6 -47.86 -14.62 -4.26
CA ASP A 6 -47.09 -13.84 -3.28
C ASP A 6 -46.25 -14.81 -2.43
N VAL A 7 -45.11 -15.23 -2.98
CA VAL A 7 -44.17 -16.16 -2.35
C VAL A 7 -42.86 -15.43 -2.13
N PHE A 8 -42.51 -15.21 -0.86
CA PHE A 8 -41.18 -14.77 -0.48
C PHE A 8 -40.26 -15.97 -0.29
N HIS A 9 -39.16 -16.01 -1.04
CA HIS A 9 -38.11 -17.01 -0.82
C HIS A 9 -37.14 -16.47 0.24
N VAL A 10 -37.11 -17.12 1.41
CA VAL A 10 -36.15 -16.79 2.47
C VAL A 10 -35.05 -17.83 2.46
N SER A 11 -33.89 -17.47 1.90
CA SER A 11 -32.70 -18.31 2.00
C SER A 11 -32.12 -18.19 3.42
N GLN A 12 -32.11 -19.28 4.18
CA GLN A 12 -31.40 -19.34 5.45
C GLN A 12 -29.89 -19.37 5.19
N LEU A 13 -29.23 -18.22 5.39
CA LEU A 13 -27.77 -18.14 5.34
C LEU A 13 -27.19 -18.89 6.54
N ARG A 14 -26.29 -19.85 6.28
CA ARG A 14 -25.54 -20.51 7.35
C ARG A 14 -24.48 -19.56 7.89
N LYS A 15 -24.35 -19.48 9.21
CA LYS A 15 -23.26 -18.75 9.87
C LYS A 15 -21.94 -19.36 9.43
N PHE A 16 -21.06 -18.55 8.85
CA PHE A 16 -19.69 -18.97 8.59
C PHE A 16 -18.98 -19.20 9.93
N ILE A 17 -18.51 -20.43 10.15
CA ILE A 17 -17.66 -20.77 11.30
C ILE A 17 -16.26 -20.89 10.73
N SER A 18 -15.42 -19.90 11.03
CA SER A 18 -14.01 -19.95 10.69
C SER A 18 -13.37 -21.14 11.41
N ASP A 19 -12.68 -21.99 10.66
CA ASP A 19 -11.91 -23.09 11.23
C ASP A 19 -10.76 -22.52 12.08
N PRO A 20 -10.71 -22.77 13.40
CA PRO A 20 -9.66 -22.25 14.28
C PRO A 20 -8.27 -22.82 13.95
N TYR A 21 -8.18 -23.90 13.18
CA TYR A 21 -6.92 -24.51 12.76
C TYR A 21 -6.49 -24.12 11.36
N LYS A 22 -7.29 -23.34 10.64
CA LYS A 22 -6.87 -22.79 9.36
C LYS A 22 -5.81 -21.71 9.65
N PRO A 23 -4.53 -21.95 9.31
CA PRO A 23 -3.53 -20.93 9.49
C PRO A 23 -3.94 -19.75 8.60
N LEU A 24 -4.17 -18.60 9.21
CA LEU A 24 -4.09 -17.36 8.45
C LEU A 24 -2.62 -17.23 8.08
N GLU A 25 -2.31 -17.34 6.79
CA GLU A 25 -1.01 -16.89 6.27
C GLU A 25 -0.97 -15.38 6.44
N LEU A 26 -0.64 -14.95 7.66
CA LEU A 26 -0.28 -13.59 7.92
C LEU A 26 1.14 -13.44 7.39
N GLU A 27 1.27 -12.72 6.28
CA GLU A 27 2.56 -12.19 5.86
C GLU A 27 3.19 -11.51 7.08
N SER A 28 4.46 -11.80 7.35
CA SER A 28 5.15 -11.28 8.53
C SER A 28 5.29 -9.77 8.39
N ILE A 29 4.36 -9.02 8.97
CA ILE A 29 4.40 -7.56 9.03
C ILE A 29 5.45 -7.16 10.07
N ASN A 30 6.51 -6.49 9.63
CA ASN A 30 7.51 -5.91 10.52
C ASN A 30 6.92 -4.69 11.25
N LEU A 31 6.32 -4.94 12.42
CA LEU A 31 5.86 -3.87 13.32
C LEU A 31 7.00 -3.39 14.19
N LYS A 32 7.05 -2.07 14.41
CA LYS A 32 7.92 -1.48 15.45
C LYS A 32 7.40 -1.83 16.84
N SER A 33 8.21 -1.56 17.87
CA SER A 33 7.86 -1.81 19.28
C SER A 33 6.62 -1.05 19.76
N ASP A 34 6.25 0.04 19.08
CA ASP A 34 5.04 0.84 19.31
C ASP A 34 3.83 0.37 18.48
N LEU A 35 3.91 -0.81 17.86
CA LEU A 35 2.89 -1.39 16.97
C LEU A 35 2.61 -0.55 15.72
N THR A 36 3.50 0.37 15.35
CA THR A 36 3.41 1.08 14.07
C THR A 36 4.00 0.24 12.95
N TYR A 37 3.28 0.20 11.82
CA TYR A 37 3.81 -0.29 10.55
C TYR A 37 4.36 0.90 9.77
N GLN A 38 5.65 0.87 9.44
CA GLN A 38 6.22 1.81 8.50
C GLN A 38 6.72 1.00 7.31
N PRO A 39 6.06 1.09 6.13
CA PRO A 39 6.52 0.38 4.96
C PRO A 39 7.91 0.88 4.54
N GLU A 40 8.77 -0.02 4.11
CA GLU A 40 10.08 0.35 3.57
C GLU A 40 9.98 0.65 2.07
N PRO A 41 10.65 1.70 1.58
CA PRO A 41 10.69 2.01 0.16
C PRO A 41 11.60 1.01 -0.56
N THR A 42 11.06 0.32 -1.56
CA THR A 42 11.78 -0.72 -2.30
C THR A 42 12.65 -0.14 -3.41
N ARG A 43 12.15 0.85 -4.15
CA ARG A 43 12.88 1.51 -5.24
C ARG A 43 12.32 2.87 -5.61
N ILE A 44 13.17 3.69 -6.23
CA ILE A 44 12.74 4.91 -6.92
C ILE A 44 12.24 4.50 -8.30
N VAL A 45 10.96 4.74 -8.58
CA VAL A 45 10.33 4.42 -9.87
C VAL A 45 10.34 5.59 -10.84
N ASP A 46 10.43 6.84 -10.36
CA ASP A 46 10.49 8.03 -11.21
C ASP A 46 11.13 9.23 -10.48
N ARG A 47 11.52 10.26 -11.23
CA ARG A 47 12.05 11.53 -10.71
C ARG A 47 11.48 12.70 -11.50
N ASP A 48 11.14 13.78 -10.81
CA ASP A 48 10.63 15.00 -11.44
C ASP A 48 11.09 16.24 -10.66
N VAL A 49 10.92 17.42 -11.26
CA VAL A 49 11.21 18.70 -10.63
C VAL A 49 9.94 19.55 -10.63
N LYS A 50 9.43 19.82 -9.43
CA LYS A 50 8.27 20.69 -9.27
C LYS A 50 8.72 22.15 -9.29
N SER A 51 8.45 22.83 -10.40
CA SER A 51 8.69 24.27 -10.52
C SER A 51 7.59 25.06 -9.81
N LEU A 52 8.00 25.90 -8.87
CA LEU A 52 7.20 26.95 -8.24
C LEU A 52 7.62 28.31 -8.79
N ARG A 53 6.88 29.37 -8.45
CA ARG A 53 7.13 30.74 -8.95
C ARG A 53 8.57 31.23 -8.75
N SER A 54 9.28 30.76 -7.73
CA SER A 54 10.64 31.21 -7.39
C SER A 54 11.63 30.09 -7.11
N LYS A 55 11.22 28.83 -7.20
CA LYS A 55 12.03 27.68 -6.76
C LYS A 55 11.71 26.45 -7.57
N GLU A 56 12.72 25.62 -7.75
CA GLU A 56 12.58 24.27 -8.29
C GLU A 56 12.82 23.27 -7.17
N ILE A 57 11.92 22.30 -7.03
CA ILE A 57 11.97 21.30 -5.95
C ILE A 57 12.04 19.90 -6.57
N PRO A 58 13.19 19.23 -6.50
CA PRO A 58 13.32 17.85 -6.94
C PRO A 58 12.50 16.90 -6.05
N ILE A 59 11.72 16.05 -6.70
CA ILE A 59 10.88 15.03 -6.07
C ILE A 59 11.15 13.67 -6.72
N VAL A 60 11.01 12.61 -5.94
CA VAL A 60 11.18 11.23 -6.39
C VAL A 60 9.91 10.43 -6.10
N LYS A 61 9.55 9.55 -7.01
CA LYS A 61 8.44 8.62 -6.81
C LYS A 61 8.97 7.31 -6.26
N LEU A 62 8.48 6.88 -5.10
CA LEU A 62 8.93 5.68 -4.39
C LEU A 62 7.85 4.61 -4.38
N GLU A 63 8.22 3.38 -4.73
CA GLU A 63 7.38 2.20 -4.54
C GLU A 63 7.67 1.59 -3.15
N TRP A 64 6.61 1.17 -2.46
CA TRP A 64 6.66 0.70 -1.07
C TRP A 64 6.45 -0.81 -0.98
N GLU A 65 7.14 -1.46 -0.03
CA GLU A 65 6.98 -2.88 0.25
C GLU A 65 5.54 -3.21 0.70
N GLY A 66 4.99 -4.30 0.16
CA GLY A 66 3.63 -4.75 0.46
C GLY A 66 2.52 -3.91 -0.17
N SER A 67 2.84 -2.98 -1.08
CA SER A 67 1.82 -2.25 -1.82
C SER A 67 1.10 -3.21 -2.81
N PRO A 68 -0.23 -3.44 -2.68
CA PRO A 68 -0.94 -4.46 -3.46
C PRO A 68 -0.88 -4.23 -4.97
N ASP A 69 -0.76 -2.97 -5.40
CA ASP A 69 -0.91 -2.54 -6.79
C ASP A 69 0.26 -1.66 -7.29
N GLY A 70 1.45 -1.76 -6.68
CA GLY A 70 2.57 -0.87 -7.01
C GLY A 70 2.30 0.59 -6.64
N GLU A 71 1.59 0.79 -5.53
CA GLU A 71 1.32 2.11 -4.99
C GLU A 71 2.64 2.84 -4.72
N ALA A 72 2.70 4.08 -5.18
CA ALA A 72 3.90 4.87 -5.10
C ALA A 72 3.60 6.33 -4.82
N THR A 73 4.36 6.93 -3.90
CA THR A 73 4.18 8.32 -3.46
C THR A 73 5.32 9.20 -3.96
N TRP A 74 5.03 10.49 -4.14
CA TRP A 74 6.03 11.50 -4.49
C TRP A 74 6.58 12.13 -3.22
N GLU A 75 7.88 11.99 -2.99
CA GLU A 75 8.58 12.47 -1.81
C GLU A 75 9.72 13.44 -2.18
N LEU A 76 10.15 14.26 -1.23
CA LEU A 76 11.28 15.17 -1.44
C LEU A 76 12.58 14.39 -1.62
N GLU A 77 13.30 14.66 -2.71
CA GLU A 77 14.54 13.95 -3.01
C GLU A 77 15.60 14.15 -1.90
N SER A 78 15.68 15.34 -1.32
CA SER A 78 16.63 15.66 -0.25
C SER A 78 16.38 14.87 1.03
N GLU A 79 15.12 14.65 1.38
CA GLU A 79 14.76 13.86 2.57
C GLU A 79 15.05 12.38 2.33
N MET A 80 14.69 11.87 1.15
CA MET A 80 14.91 10.47 0.82
C MET A 80 16.40 10.14 0.68
N LYS A 81 17.24 11.04 0.18
CA LYS A 81 18.71 10.87 0.21
C LYS A 81 19.27 10.77 1.62
N LYS A 82 18.67 11.46 2.59
CA LYS A 82 19.11 11.45 3.98
C LYS A 82 18.68 10.16 4.70
N SER A 83 17.43 9.75 4.51
CA SER A 83 16.84 8.59 5.19
C SER A 83 17.17 7.25 4.52
N TYR A 84 17.22 7.22 3.19
CA TYR A 84 17.42 6.01 2.38
C TYR A 84 18.51 6.22 1.31
N PRO A 85 19.76 6.51 1.72
CA PRO A 85 20.86 6.80 0.78
C PRO A 85 21.15 5.65 -0.20
N HIS A 86 20.87 4.40 0.22
CA HIS A 86 21.10 3.21 -0.61
C HIS A 86 20.22 3.15 -1.87
N LEU A 87 19.09 3.88 -1.91
CA LEU A 87 18.24 3.99 -3.10
C LEU A 87 18.82 4.91 -4.19
N PHE A 88 19.86 5.69 -3.85
CA PHE A 88 20.49 6.64 -4.75
C PHE A 88 21.88 6.13 -5.15
N PRO A 89 22.05 5.53 -6.34
CA PRO A 89 23.36 5.07 -6.77
C PRO A 89 24.33 6.25 -6.93
N CYS A 90 25.56 6.10 -6.42
CA CYS A 90 26.66 6.99 -6.74
C CYS A 90 26.96 6.86 -8.23
N LYS A 91 26.84 7.95 -8.99
CA LYS A 91 27.37 8.00 -10.36
C LYS A 91 28.90 8.09 -10.25
N PHE A 92 29.60 7.08 -10.73
CA PHE A 92 31.06 7.10 -10.93
C PHE A 92 31.43 7.90 -12.18
#